data_AF-A0A9D6UN60-F1
#
_entry.id   AF-A0A9D6UN60-F1
#
_cell.length_a   1.000
_cell.length_b   1.000
_cell.length_c   1.000
_cell.angle_alpha   90.00
_cell.angle_beta   90.00
_cell.angle_gamma   90.00
#
_symmetry.space_group_name_H-M   'P 1'
#
loop_
_entity.id
_entity.type
_entity.pdbx_description
1 polymer ?
#
loop_
_entity_poly.entity_id
_entity_poly.type
_entity_poly.pdbx_seq_one_letter_code
_entity_poly.pdbx_strand_id
1 'polypeptide(L)'
;MNRRDFAGTCLMAAGTAVQQSSGLGVWKALGRLQEEDGATPIEGGRWFSAQSPGDGMLFEFPAGTLAKSRALTADMLLDGKELAVFLIILREGEKGRGFRFSFGALNQCSFRMRLDLSLVDQGRWMSDREGAFLKPLCSGDRVDLALVDRISFTVSRTGPGGARWVMTPLQMLPALPPKLTTPVLPKGPLVDEFGQSALRDWPGKTRSLAELTSRVRRQFEDAPGVSWPGTFSKWGGLQALKLGEGTGWFRTQKHNGRWWLVDPAGCAFWSAGLDCVRVDTDARVDGIEGALKWIPGRDEFPGADRTSGGGRSQTRFINYLAANMVRALGPEGWRDKWAHIALAEMKRMRFNTVANWSDWEFAARAGFPYVRPLSFRGSRSPMVYRDFPDVFHSGFEQDATEYSAALASTAADPAFIGYFLMNEP
;
A
#
# COMPACT_ATOMS: atom_id res chain seq x y z
N MET A 1 5.76 28.72 53.80
CA MET A 1 4.62 29.50 54.36
C MET A 1 3.79 29.96 53.15
N ASN A 2 2.55 29.48 53.06
CA ASN A 2 1.34 29.99 52.36
C ASN A 2 1.42 31.35 51.64
N ARG A 3 0.66 31.72 50.58
CA ARG A 3 -0.38 31.14 49.68
C ARG A 3 -0.85 32.33 48.78
N ARG A 4 -1.57 32.05 47.68
CA ARG A 4 -2.43 32.94 46.84
C ARG A 4 -1.71 33.76 45.77
N ASP A 5 -2.27 34.03 44.59
CA ASP A 5 -3.36 33.51 43.76
C ASP A 5 -3.13 34.24 42.42
N PHE A 6 -3.02 33.53 41.30
CA PHE A 6 -3.17 34.16 39.99
C PHE A 6 -3.98 33.23 39.09
N ALA A 7 -5.25 33.60 38.92
CA ALA A 7 -6.21 32.97 38.05
C ALA A 7 -5.78 33.13 36.59
N GLY A 8 -5.67 32.00 35.88
CA GLY A 8 -5.48 31.95 34.44
C GLY A 8 -6.75 32.38 33.72
N THR A 9 -6.65 33.39 32.87
CA THR A 9 -7.62 33.66 31.82
C THR A 9 -7.04 33.08 30.52
N CYS A 10 -7.30 31.80 30.26
CA CYS A 10 -7.11 31.24 28.92
C CYS A 10 -8.33 31.63 28.08
N LEU A 11 -8.11 32.51 27.11
CA LEU A 11 -9.07 32.82 26.06
C LEU A 11 -9.43 31.53 25.32
N MET A 12 -10.69 31.12 25.48
CA MET A 12 -11.37 30.20 24.58
C MET A 12 -11.50 30.87 23.21
N ALA A 13 -10.70 30.40 22.25
CA ALA A 13 -10.96 30.64 20.83
C ALA A 13 -11.23 29.29 20.15
N ALA A 14 -12.37 28.69 20.50
CA ALA A 14 -12.99 27.62 19.71
C ALA A 14 -14.27 28.19 19.10
N GLY A 15 -14.11 29.01 18.06
CA GLY A 15 -15.20 29.37 17.17
C GLY A 15 -15.44 28.20 16.22
N THR A 16 -16.26 27.23 16.65
CA THR A 16 -16.83 26.23 15.74
C THR A 16 -17.86 26.94 14.87
N ALA A 17 -17.50 27.24 13.62
CA ALA A 17 -18.50 27.46 12.60
C ALA A 17 -19.31 26.16 12.48
N VAL A 18 -20.55 26.18 12.99
CA VAL A 18 -21.54 25.13 12.74
C VAL A 18 -21.82 25.16 11.25
N GLN A 19 -21.06 24.37 10.51
CA GLN A 19 -21.30 24.12 9.10
C GLN A 19 -22.66 23.42 9.03
N GLN A 20 -23.65 24.05 8.37
CA GLN A 20 -24.96 23.45 8.15
C GLN A 20 -24.77 22.09 7.47
N SER A 21 -24.86 21.02 8.27
CA SER A 21 -24.85 19.65 7.81
C SER A 21 -26.29 19.21 7.65
N SER A 22 -26.63 18.64 6.50
CA SER A 22 -27.89 17.95 6.29
C SER A 22 -27.61 16.46 6.15
N GLY A 23 -28.33 15.65 6.92
CA GLY A 23 -28.32 14.20 6.73
C GLY A 23 -28.95 13.83 5.38
N LEU A 24 -28.51 12.72 4.80
CA LEU A 24 -29.07 12.19 3.53
C LEU A 24 -30.50 11.62 3.64
N GLY A 25 -31.12 11.70 4.82
CA GLY A 25 -32.44 11.14 5.10
C GLY A 25 -32.39 9.70 5.60
N VAL A 26 -33.52 8.99 5.45
CA VAL A 26 -33.70 7.59 5.88
C VAL A 26 -33.15 6.65 4.80
N TRP A 27 -32.44 5.60 5.22
CA TRP A 27 -31.94 4.56 4.33
C TRP A 27 -32.74 3.27 4.47
N LYS A 28 -32.67 2.43 3.43
CA LYS A 28 -33.19 1.06 3.40
C LYS A 28 -32.03 0.08 3.48
N ALA A 29 -32.18 -0.99 4.25
CA ALA A 29 -31.18 -2.05 4.30
C ALA A 29 -31.06 -2.76 2.94
N LEU A 30 -29.84 -3.00 2.50
CA LEU A 30 -29.48 -3.87 1.38
C LEU A 30 -28.90 -5.17 1.93
N GLY A 31 -29.31 -6.30 1.33
CA GLY A 31 -28.85 -7.62 1.72
C GLY A 31 -29.18 -7.94 3.17
N ARG A 32 -28.18 -8.40 3.92
CA ARG A 32 -28.29 -8.81 5.33
C ARG A 32 -27.65 -7.81 6.31
N LEU A 33 -27.64 -6.52 5.96
CA LEU A 33 -27.18 -5.47 6.88
C LEU A 33 -28.01 -5.51 8.19
N GLN A 34 -27.32 -5.42 9.32
CA GLN A 34 -27.94 -5.23 10.63
C GLN A 34 -27.42 -3.94 11.27
N GLU A 35 -28.31 -3.17 11.87
CA GLU A 35 -27.98 -2.10 12.81
C GLU A 35 -28.06 -2.67 14.23
N GLU A 36 -27.05 -2.38 15.06
CA GLU A 36 -26.93 -2.92 16.41
C GLU A 36 -26.97 -1.80 17.44
N ASP A 37 -27.70 -2.03 18.55
CA ASP A 37 -27.71 -1.13 19.69
C ASP A 37 -26.42 -1.26 20.52
N GLY A 38 -25.99 -0.16 21.13
CA GLY A 38 -24.89 -0.17 22.11
C GLY A 38 -24.08 1.12 22.13
N ALA A 39 -23.25 1.26 23.17
CA ALA A 39 -22.28 2.35 23.25
C ALA A 39 -21.27 2.24 22.11
N THR A 40 -20.96 3.37 21.49
CA THR A 40 -20.02 3.45 20.37
C THR A 40 -18.78 4.25 20.75
N PRO A 41 -17.58 3.87 20.25
CA PRO A 41 -16.35 4.63 20.46
C PRO A 41 -16.32 5.99 19.73
N ILE A 42 -17.28 6.25 18.84
CA ILE A 42 -17.40 7.51 18.10
C ILE A 42 -18.72 8.14 18.51
N GLU A 43 -18.66 9.36 19.04
CA GLU A 43 -19.85 10.11 19.43
C GLU A 43 -20.86 10.24 18.28
N GLY A 44 -22.13 9.94 18.54
CA GLY A 44 -23.19 9.94 17.52
C GLY A 44 -23.11 8.80 16.49
N GLY A 45 -22.15 7.88 16.63
CA GLY A 45 -22.02 6.70 15.78
C GLY A 45 -22.98 5.58 16.18
N ARG A 46 -23.31 4.71 15.22
CA ARG A 46 -24.08 3.47 15.43
C ARG A 46 -23.32 2.26 14.92
N TRP A 47 -23.57 1.09 15.51
CA TRP A 47 -22.98 -0.17 15.08
C TRP A 47 -23.73 -0.76 13.90
N PHE A 48 -22.97 -1.29 12.95
CA PHE A 48 -23.48 -2.00 11.78
C PHE A 48 -22.70 -3.29 11.56
N SER A 49 -23.38 -4.33 11.08
CA SER A 49 -22.74 -5.57 10.64
C SER A 49 -23.27 -6.06 9.29
N ALA A 50 -22.35 -6.61 8.50
CA ALA A 50 -22.57 -7.15 7.17
C ALA A 50 -21.93 -8.54 7.06
N GLN A 51 -22.65 -9.50 6.51
CA GLN A 51 -22.21 -10.90 6.38
C GLN A 51 -21.63 -11.19 5.00
N SER A 52 -21.98 -10.41 3.98
CA SER A 52 -21.62 -10.69 2.60
C SER A 52 -21.35 -9.41 1.80
N PRO A 53 -20.50 -9.46 0.76
CA PRO A 53 -20.39 -8.38 -0.20
C PRO A 53 -21.76 -8.00 -0.78
N GLY A 54 -22.05 -6.69 -0.85
CA GLY A 54 -23.33 -6.13 -1.28
C GLY A 54 -24.25 -5.73 -0.13
N ASP A 55 -24.04 -6.24 1.09
CA ASP A 55 -24.76 -5.80 2.27
C ASP A 55 -24.43 -4.32 2.58
N GLY A 56 -25.45 -3.54 2.93
CA GLY A 56 -25.26 -2.11 3.15
C GLY A 56 -26.55 -1.30 3.20
N MET A 57 -26.44 -0.03 2.85
CA MET A 57 -27.50 0.97 2.93
C MET A 57 -27.80 1.52 1.54
N LEU A 58 -29.08 1.68 1.23
CA LEU A 58 -29.57 2.45 0.09
C LEU A 58 -30.26 3.72 0.57
N PHE A 59 -29.78 4.86 0.12
CA PHE A 59 -30.41 6.16 0.30
C PHE A 59 -31.08 6.55 -1.01
N GLU A 60 -32.34 6.95 -0.94
CA GLU A 60 -33.11 7.48 -2.08
C GLU A 60 -33.64 8.87 -1.71
N PHE A 61 -33.46 9.83 -2.60
CA PHE A 61 -33.80 11.24 -2.38
C PHE A 61 -34.11 11.93 -3.71
N PRO A 62 -34.79 13.08 -3.72
CA PRO A 62 -35.08 13.81 -4.95
C PRO A 62 -33.79 14.19 -5.70
N ALA A 63 -33.81 14.06 -7.02
CA ALA A 63 -32.74 14.57 -7.88
C ALA A 63 -32.50 16.06 -7.58
N GLY A 64 -31.23 16.48 -7.62
CA GLY A 64 -30.81 17.84 -7.25
C GLY A 64 -30.40 17.99 -5.79
N THR A 65 -30.64 17.00 -4.92
CA THR A 65 -30.24 17.04 -3.51
C THR A 65 -28.73 17.26 -3.32
N LEU A 66 -27.90 16.62 -4.16
CA LEU A 66 -26.44 16.74 -4.11
C LEU A 66 -25.87 17.92 -4.91
N ALA A 67 -26.69 18.67 -5.64
CA ALA A 67 -26.22 19.66 -6.62
C ALA A 67 -25.38 20.80 -6.00
N LYS A 68 -25.57 21.08 -4.70
CA LYS A 68 -24.84 22.12 -3.96
C LYS A 68 -23.83 21.54 -2.95
N SER A 69 -23.65 20.22 -2.95
CA SER A 69 -22.75 19.54 -2.02
C SER A 69 -21.35 19.44 -2.61
N ARG A 70 -20.34 19.67 -1.78
CA ARG A 70 -18.93 19.45 -2.12
C ARG A 70 -18.41 18.12 -1.59
N ALA A 71 -18.99 17.60 -0.52
CA ALA A 71 -18.49 16.39 0.11
C ALA A 71 -19.59 15.51 0.68
N LEU A 72 -19.33 14.20 0.69
CA LEU A 72 -19.98 13.25 1.59
C LEU A 72 -19.00 12.88 2.69
N THR A 73 -19.49 12.79 3.93
CA THR A 73 -18.65 12.43 5.08
C THR A 73 -19.37 11.62 6.15
N ALA A 74 -18.60 10.80 6.84
CA ALA A 74 -19.00 10.13 8.08
C ALA A 74 -17.73 9.80 8.88
N ASP A 75 -17.83 9.86 10.20
CA ASP A 75 -16.79 9.35 11.09
C ASP A 75 -17.07 7.87 11.34
N MET A 76 -16.03 7.05 11.14
CA MET A 76 -16.16 5.60 11.05
C MET A 76 -15.07 4.89 11.83
N LEU A 77 -15.35 3.67 12.27
CA LEU A 77 -14.36 2.75 12.81
C LEU A 77 -14.68 1.32 12.36
N LEU A 78 -13.72 0.64 11.74
CA LEU A 78 -13.85 -0.78 11.40
C LEU A 78 -13.46 -1.63 12.62
N ASP A 79 -14.38 -2.47 13.09
CA ASP A 79 -14.16 -3.38 14.21
C ASP A 79 -13.47 -4.69 13.76
N GLY A 80 -13.12 -5.54 14.72
CA GLY A 80 -12.45 -6.81 14.48
C GLY A 80 -11.02 -6.66 13.99
N LYS A 81 -10.58 -7.66 13.23
CA LYS A 81 -9.21 -7.85 12.70
C LYS A 81 -9.19 -8.17 11.20
N GLU A 82 -10.36 -8.29 10.59
CA GLU A 82 -10.52 -8.64 9.19
C GLU A 82 -10.63 -7.38 8.36
N LEU A 83 -9.96 -7.37 7.21
CA LEU A 83 -10.05 -6.26 6.26
C LEU A 83 -11.48 -6.16 5.72
N ALA A 84 -12.01 -4.93 5.66
CA ALA A 84 -13.21 -4.62 4.89
C ALA A 84 -12.91 -3.51 3.87
N VAL A 85 -13.54 -3.61 2.71
CA VAL A 85 -13.55 -2.56 1.69
C VAL A 85 -14.99 -2.10 1.49
N PHE A 86 -15.23 -0.82 1.67
CA PHE A 86 -16.51 -0.19 1.45
C PHE A 86 -16.60 0.35 0.02
N LEU A 87 -17.81 0.41 -0.51
CA LEU A 87 -18.13 0.92 -1.83
C LEU A 87 -19.35 1.83 -1.74
N ILE A 88 -19.14 3.07 -2.18
CA ILE A 88 -20.18 4.06 -2.38
C ILE A 88 -20.46 4.14 -3.87
N ILE A 89 -21.74 4.08 -4.26
CA ILE A 89 -22.15 4.30 -5.65
C ILE A 89 -23.19 5.42 -5.68
N LEU A 90 -22.90 6.48 -6.42
CA LEU A 90 -23.83 7.57 -6.74
C LEU A 90 -24.43 7.25 -8.10
N ARG A 91 -25.76 7.19 -8.21
CA ARG A 91 -26.44 6.85 -9.48
C ARG A 91 -27.45 7.89 -9.92
N GLU A 92 -27.52 8.08 -11.23
CA GLU A 92 -28.53 8.89 -11.92
C GLU A 92 -29.76 8.03 -12.21
N GLY A 93 -30.69 7.90 -11.27
CA GLY A 93 -31.80 6.98 -11.43
C GLY A 93 -31.41 5.51 -11.28
N GLU A 94 -32.41 4.62 -11.39
CA GLU A 94 -32.23 3.19 -11.10
C GLU A 94 -31.31 2.47 -12.08
N LYS A 95 -31.35 2.88 -13.36
CA LYS A 95 -30.63 2.25 -14.47
C LYS A 95 -29.66 3.18 -15.18
N GLY A 96 -29.44 4.40 -14.66
CA GLY A 96 -28.53 5.35 -15.27
C GLY A 96 -27.08 5.13 -14.85
N ARG A 97 -26.25 6.12 -15.18
CA ARG A 97 -24.80 6.09 -14.93
C ARG A 97 -24.49 5.99 -13.44
N GLY A 98 -23.36 5.37 -13.12
CA GLY A 98 -22.95 5.13 -11.74
C GLY A 98 -21.49 5.48 -11.48
N PHE A 99 -21.26 6.50 -10.66
CA PHE A 99 -19.94 6.79 -10.12
C PHE A 99 -19.66 5.89 -8.92
N ARG A 100 -18.49 5.25 -8.89
CA ARG A 100 -18.07 4.31 -7.84
C ARG A 100 -16.90 4.86 -7.07
N PHE A 101 -17.00 4.82 -5.75
CA PHE A 101 -15.94 5.22 -4.82
C PHE A 101 -15.70 4.11 -3.79
N SER A 102 -14.53 3.47 -3.86
CA SER A 102 -14.18 2.39 -2.93
C SER A 102 -13.07 2.80 -1.98
N PHE A 103 -13.11 2.34 -0.74
CA PHE A 103 -12.05 2.59 0.24
C PHE A 103 -11.96 1.45 1.26
N GLY A 104 -10.77 1.24 1.81
CA GLY A 104 -10.54 0.39 2.96
C GLY A 104 -10.41 1.20 4.26
N ALA A 105 -10.38 0.49 5.38
CA ALA A 105 -10.17 1.07 6.70
C ALA A 105 -9.13 0.27 7.48
N LEU A 106 -8.34 0.93 8.32
CA LEU A 106 -7.53 0.26 9.33
C LEU A 106 -8.43 -0.15 10.49
N ASN A 107 -8.42 -1.43 10.88
CA ASN A 107 -9.21 -1.91 12.00
C ASN A 107 -8.80 -1.22 13.32
N GLN A 108 -9.77 -1.02 14.22
CA GLN A 108 -9.57 -0.46 15.55
C GLN A 108 -8.95 0.95 15.59
N CYS A 109 -9.03 1.69 14.47
CA CYS A 109 -8.63 3.09 14.36
C CYS A 109 -9.75 3.86 13.68
N SER A 110 -10.30 4.88 14.34
CA SER A 110 -11.33 5.68 13.70
C SER A 110 -10.74 6.51 12.56
N PHE A 111 -11.54 6.77 11.55
CA PHE A 111 -11.19 7.64 10.43
C PHE A 111 -12.40 8.47 10.03
N ARG A 112 -12.16 9.58 9.34
CA ARG A 112 -13.21 10.34 8.66
C ARG A 112 -13.23 9.95 7.20
N MET A 113 -14.32 9.33 6.74
CA MET A 113 -14.53 9.15 5.31
C MET A 113 -14.73 10.52 4.67
N ARG A 114 -13.93 10.85 3.66
CA ARG A 114 -13.97 12.14 2.95
C ARG A 114 -14.06 11.90 1.45
N LEU A 115 -15.28 11.83 0.95
CA LEU A 115 -15.55 11.76 -0.48
C LEU A 115 -15.73 13.18 -1.02
N ASP A 116 -14.74 13.67 -1.77
CA ASP A 116 -14.82 14.90 -2.54
C ASP A 116 -15.71 14.70 -3.77
N LEU A 117 -16.84 15.38 -3.84
CA LEU A 117 -17.81 15.17 -4.91
C LEU A 117 -17.36 15.71 -6.28
N SER A 118 -16.27 16.49 -6.44
CA SER A 118 -15.74 16.71 -7.80
C SER A 118 -15.09 15.48 -8.41
N LEU A 119 -14.86 14.41 -7.63
CA LEU A 119 -14.35 13.16 -8.17
C LEU A 119 -15.33 12.50 -9.16
N VAL A 120 -16.62 12.87 -9.11
CA VAL A 120 -17.64 12.37 -10.04
C VAL A 120 -17.37 12.72 -11.49
N ASP A 121 -16.53 13.71 -11.77
CA ASP A 121 -16.10 14.05 -13.13
C ASP A 121 -15.04 13.09 -13.70
N GLN A 122 -14.60 12.10 -12.91
CA GLN A 122 -13.59 11.08 -13.30
C GLN A 122 -12.24 11.67 -13.75
N GLY A 123 -11.91 12.91 -13.33
CA GLY A 123 -10.64 13.55 -13.65
C GLY A 123 -9.41 12.95 -12.95
N ARG A 124 -9.61 12.05 -11.97
CA ARG A 124 -8.55 11.26 -11.31
C ARG A 124 -9.13 9.97 -10.73
N TRP A 125 -8.30 8.92 -10.68
CA TRP A 125 -8.71 7.60 -10.19
C TRP A 125 -8.44 7.37 -8.69
N MET A 126 -7.66 8.25 -8.03
CA MET A 126 -7.38 8.19 -6.58
C MET A 126 -7.66 9.51 -5.88
N SER A 127 -8.13 9.42 -4.64
CA SER A 127 -8.04 10.50 -3.66
C SER A 127 -6.88 10.24 -2.70
N ASP A 128 -6.49 11.26 -1.93
CA ASP A 128 -5.44 11.10 -0.93
C ASP A 128 -5.91 10.18 0.20
N ARG A 129 -5.07 9.21 0.59
CA ARG A 129 -5.21 8.50 1.87
C ARG A 129 -5.00 9.49 3.01
N GLU A 130 -5.73 9.30 4.11
CA GLU A 130 -5.63 10.13 5.30
C GLU A 130 -5.76 9.27 6.57
N GLY A 131 -4.69 9.16 7.34
CA GLY A 131 -4.66 8.30 8.52
C GLY A 131 -5.13 6.87 8.23
N ALA A 132 -6.22 6.47 8.91
CA ALA A 132 -6.86 5.16 8.80
C ALA A 132 -7.90 5.04 7.65
N PHE A 133 -8.13 6.09 6.86
CA PHE A 133 -8.93 6.04 5.62
C PHE A 133 -8.05 5.59 4.44
N LEU A 134 -8.16 4.32 4.05
CA LEU A 134 -7.18 3.66 3.19
C LEU A 134 -7.64 3.56 1.74
N LYS A 135 -6.73 3.83 0.80
CA LYS A 135 -6.87 3.57 -0.64
C LYS A 135 -8.24 4.02 -1.23
N PRO A 136 -8.63 5.29 -1.10
CA PRO A 136 -9.84 5.78 -1.73
C PRO A 136 -9.67 5.87 -3.27
N LEU A 137 -10.42 5.04 -3.99
CA LEU A 137 -10.36 4.91 -5.45
C LEU A 137 -11.67 5.30 -6.10
N CYS A 138 -11.59 5.92 -7.28
CA CYS A 138 -12.69 6.32 -8.13
C CYS A 138 -12.74 5.43 -9.38
N SER A 139 -13.94 5.02 -9.79
CA SER A 139 -14.17 4.24 -11.01
C SER A 139 -15.62 4.37 -11.46
N GLY A 140 -16.02 3.67 -12.53
CA GLY A 140 -17.37 3.75 -13.09
C GLY A 140 -17.51 4.92 -14.06
N ASP A 141 -18.69 5.52 -14.09
CA ASP A 141 -19.03 6.58 -15.04
C ASP A 141 -18.81 7.97 -14.44
N ARG A 142 -18.71 8.98 -15.31
CA ARG A 142 -18.98 10.37 -14.91
C ARG A 142 -20.47 10.53 -14.62
N VAL A 143 -20.83 11.17 -13.51
CA VAL A 143 -22.23 11.49 -13.16
C VAL A 143 -22.42 12.98 -12.90
N ASP A 144 -23.62 13.47 -13.16
CA ASP A 144 -24.11 14.81 -12.83
C ASP A 144 -24.84 14.75 -11.48
N LEU A 145 -24.31 15.47 -10.48
CA LEU A 145 -24.88 15.54 -9.13
C LEU A 145 -26.31 16.09 -9.11
N ALA A 146 -26.73 16.86 -10.12
CA ALA A 146 -28.10 17.32 -10.25
C ALA A 146 -29.08 16.20 -10.64
N LEU A 147 -28.59 15.12 -11.24
CA LEU A 147 -29.38 13.96 -11.65
C LEU A 147 -29.27 12.78 -10.69
N VAL A 148 -28.32 12.81 -9.75
CA VAL A 148 -28.18 11.76 -8.73
C VAL A 148 -29.38 11.79 -7.78
N ASP A 149 -30.06 10.66 -7.67
CA ASP A 149 -31.24 10.46 -6.82
C ASP A 149 -31.06 9.34 -5.79
N ARG A 150 -29.91 8.64 -5.82
CA ARG A 150 -29.62 7.54 -4.91
C ARG A 150 -28.14 7.35 -4.64
N ILE A 151 -27.86 6.87 -3.43
CA ILE A 151 -26.55 6.43 -2.99
C ILE A 151 -26.66 5.02 -2.41
N SER A 152 -25.84 4.09 -2.86
CA SER A 152 -25.61 2.84 -2.14
C SER A 152 -24.28 2.89 -1.39
N PHE A 153 -24.29 2.64 -0.09
CA PHE A 153 -23.11 2.44 0.75
C PHE A 153 -23.04 0.96 1.13
N THR A 154 -22.07 0.21 0.63
CA THR A 154 -22.03 -1.25 0.80
C THR A 154 -20.65 -1.75 1.20
N VAL A 155 -20.60 -2.92 1.83
CA VAL A 155 -19.36 -3.68 1.96
C VAL A 155 -19.13 -4.40 0.63
N SER A 156 -18.00 -4.14 -0.03
CA SER A 156 -17.64 -4.75 -1.32
C SER A 156 -16.69 -5.94 -1.18
N ARG A 157 -15.89 -5.96 -0.12
CA ARG A 157 -14.99 -7.07 0.23
C ARG A 157 -14.92 -7.19 1.74
N THR A 158 -14.88 -8.42 2.22
CA THR A 158 -14.68 -8.72 3.64
C THR A 158 -14.05 -10.09 3.80
N GLY A 159 -13.44 -10.33 4.97
CA GLY A 159 -12.97 -11.66 5.35
C GLY A 159 -14.13 -12.62 5.66
N PRO A 160 -13.84 -13.90 5.95
CA PRO A 160 -14.86 -14.93 6.18
C PRO A 160 -15.85 -14.62 7.32
N GLY A 161 -15.46 -13.79 8.28
CA GLY A 161 -16.27 -13.41 9.43
C GLY A 161 -17.24 -12.24 9.21
N GLY A 162 -17.35 -11.73 7.98
CA GLY A 162 -18.11 -10.51 7.70
C GLY A 162 -17.40 -9.24 8.19
N ALA A 163 -18.08 -8.10 8.07
CA ALA A 163 -17.58 -6.80 8.52
C ALA A 163 -18.49 -6.23 9.59
N ARG A 164 -17.91 -5.62 10.63
CA ARG A 164 -18.63 -4.86 11.65
C ARG A 164 -17.98 -3.50 11.81
N TRP A 165 -18.76 -2.42 11.84
CA TRP A 165 -18.21 -1.07 11.92
C TRP A 165 -19.12 -0.12 12.68
N VAL A 166 -18.53 0.95 13.19
CA VAL A 166 -19.24 2.14 13.67
C VAL A 166 -19.29 3.15 12.54
N MET A 167 -20.41 3.84 12.39
CA MET A 167 -20.52 4.97 11.49
C MET A 167 -21.50 6.01 12.03
N THR A 168 -21.10 7.29 12.01
CA THR A 168 -22.05 8.41 12.18
C THR A 168 -22.96 8.53 10.95
N PRO A 169 -24.15 9.15 11.05
CA PRO A 169 -25.01 9.33 9.89
C PRO A 169 -24.25 9.95 8.70
N LEU A 170 -24.49 9.45 7.48
CA LEU A 170 -23.84 9.99 6.29
C LEU A 170 -24.34 11.42 6.03
N GLN A 171 -23.40 12.37 6.00
CA GLN A 171 -23.69 13.81 5.87
C GLN A 171 -23.24 14.34 4.51
N MET A 172 -23.99 15.30 4.00
CA MET A 172 -23.62 16.14 2.86
C MET A 172 -23.11 17.48 3.38
N LEU A 173 -21.97 17.94 2.86
CA LEU A 173 -21.36 19.21 3.26
C LEU A 173 -21.06 20.12 2.06
N PRO A 174 -21.16 21.45 2.21
CA PRO A 174 -20.83 22.41 1.16
C PRO A 174 -19.31 22.60 0.96
N ALA A 175 -18.48 22.04 1.84
CA ALA A 175 -17.04 21.97 1.68
C ALA A 175 -16.50 20.63 2.18
N LEU A 176 -15.26 20.29 1.82
CA LEU A 176 -14.59 19.14 2.43
C LEU A 176 -14.39 19.39 3.93
N PRO A 177 -14.78 18.45 4.81
CA PRO A 177 -14.53 18.59 6.24
C PRO A 177 -13.02 18.55 6.53
N PRO A 178 -12.53 19.02 7.69
CA PRO A 178 -11.13 18.87 8.05
C PRO A 178 -10.75 17.39 8.23
N LYS A 179 -9.46 17.09 8.03
CA LYS A 179 -8.86 15.78 8.34
C LYS A 179 -9.10 15.43 9.81
N LEU A 180 -9.31 14.16 10.11
CA LEU A 180 -9.31 13.67 11.49
C LEU A 180 -7.86 13.56 11.96
N THR A 181 -7.45 14.38 12.92
CA THR A 181 -6.06 14.44 13.42
C THR A 181 -5.84 13.64 14.71
N THR A 182 -6.92 13.28 15.40
CA THR A 182 -6.87 12.55 16.68
C THR A 182 -7.83 11.37 16.58
N PRO A 183 -7.39 10.26 15.97
CA PRO A 183 -8.24 9.09 15.84
C PRO A 183 -8.49 8.43 17.20
N VAL A 184 -9.71 7.94 17.40
CA VAL A 184 -10.05 7.04 18.49
C VAL A 184 -9.39 5.69 18.24
N LEU A 185 -8.75 5.16 19.28
CA LEU A 185 -8.06 3.87 19.28
C LEU A 185 -8.61 3.01 20.42
N PRO A 186 -9.75 2.32 20.24
CA PRO A 186 -10.40 1.57 21.31
C PRO A 186 -9.55 0.43 21.91
N LYS A 187 -8.52 -0.01 21.17
CA LYS A 187 -7.56 -1.03 21.60
C LYS A 187 -6.16 -0.48 21.88
N GLY A 188 -6.03 0.85 21.93
CA GLY A 188 -4.74 1.52 22.04
C GLY A 188 -3.88 1.37 20.77
N PRO A 189 -2.55 1.43 20.90
CA PRO A 189 -1.64 1.27 19.77
C PRO A 189 -1.84 -0.07 19.04
N LEU A 190 -1.81 -0.02 17.71
CA LEU A 190 -2.11 -1.13 16.80
C LEU A 190 -0.86 -1.80 16.24
N VAL A 191 0.27 -1.09 16.25
CA VAL A 191 1.56 -1.57 15.77
C VAL A 191 2.54 -1.58 16.94
N ASP A 192 3.19 -2.72 17.18
CA ASP A 192 4.19 -2.87 18.24
C ASP A 192 5.56 -2.31 17.84
N GLU A 193 6.50 -2.36 18.76
CA GLU A 193 7.85 -1.82 18.59
C GLU A 193 8.67 -2.47 17.47
N PHE A 194 8.23 -3.61 16.93
CA PHE A 194 8.89 -4.32 15.83
C PHE A 194 8.16 -4.15 14.49
N GLY A 195 7.08 -3.37 14.44
CA GLY A 195 6.25 -3.21 13.25
C GLY A 195 5.22 -4.31 13.06
N GLN A 196 4.98 -5.15 14.08
CA GLN A 196 4.00 -6.23 14.03
C GLN A 196 2.64 -5.76 14.57
N SER A 197 1.57 -6.50 14.28
CA SER A 197 0.27 -6.21 14.89
C SER A 197 0.34 -6.34 16.42
N ALA A 198 -0.01 -5.27 17.12
CA ALA A 198 -0.13 -5.27 18.58
C ALA A 198 -1.39 -6.03 19.07
N LEU A 199 -2.34 -6.29 18.17
CA LEU A 199 -3.64 -6.91 18.50
C LEU A 199 -3.67 -8.42 18.30
N ARG A 200 -2.79 -8.96 17.45
CA ARG A 200 -2.81 -10.37 17.07
C ARG A 200 -1.63 -11.11 17.68
N ASP A 201 -1.84 -12.38 18.02
CA ASP A 201 -0.77 -13.34 18.32
C ASP A 201 -0.81 -14.47 17.29
N TRP A 202 0.35 -15.00 16.92
CA TRP A 202 0.49 -16.11 15.96
C TRP A 202 1.80 -16.85 16.18
N PRO A 203 1.89 -18.14 15.75
CA PRO A 203 3.14 -18.88 15.77
C PRO A 203 4.24 -18.14 14.99
N GLY A 204 5.32 -17.77 15.66
CA GLY A 204 6.47 -17.07 15.07
C GLY A 204 6.51 -15.56 15.31
N LYS A 205 5.49 -14.95 15.94
CA LYS A 205 5.54 -13.53 16.35
C LYS A 205 6.76 -13.29 17.26
N THR A 206 7.56 -12.28 16.94
CA THR A 206 8.71 -11.87 17.75
C THR A 206 8.19 -11.22 19.04
N ARG A 207 8.60 -11.73 20.21
CA ARG A 207 8.10 -11.28 21.52
C ARG A 207 9.09 -10.39 22.28
N SER A 208 10.33 -10.33 21.84
CA SER A 208 11.36 -9.52 22.49
C SER A 208 12.46 -9.09 21.54
N LEU A 209 13.19 -8.04 21.94
CA LEU A 209 14.38 -7.59 21.23
C LEU A 209 15.47 -8.67 21.21
N ALA A 210 15.62 -9.44 22.30
CA ALA A 210 16.58 -10.53 22.36
C ALA A 210 16.27 -11.63 21.32
N GLU A 211 14.99 -11.98 21.16
CA GLU A 211 14.52 -12.93 20.15
C GLU A 211 14.76 -12.41 18.73
N LEU A 212 14.39 -11.15 18.45
CA LEU A 212 14.66 -10.50 17.16
C LEU A 212 16.15 -10.57 16.80
N THR A 213 17.00 -10.09 17.71
CA THR A 213 18.44 -10.03 17.52
C THR A 213 19.03 -11.41 17.33
N SER A 214 18.61 -12.40 18.12
CA SER A 214 19.08 -13.78 17.98
C SER A 214 18.73 -14.38 16.62
N ARG A 215 17.48 -14.18 16.14
CA ARG A 215 17.03 -14.70 14.83
C ARG A 215 17.81 -14.06 13.68
N VAL A 216 17.89 -12.73 13.65
CA VAL A 216 18.56 -12.00 12.56
C VAL A 216 20.06 -12.31 12.54
N ARG A 217 20.72 -12.36 13.71
CA ARG A 217 22.16 -12.72 13.77
C ARG A 217 22.41 -14.14 13.29
N ARG A 218 21.58 -15.10 13.70
CA ARG A 218 21.69 -16.48 13.21
C ARG A 218 21.56 -16.56 11.69
N GLN A 219 20.55 -15.88 11.11
CA GLN A 219 20.42 -15.85 9.65
C GLN A 219 21.64 -15.24 8.96
N PHE A 220 22.24 -14.21 9.55
CA PHE A 220 23.46 -13.60 9.04
C PHE A 220 24.67 -14.52 9.13
N GLU A 221 24.85 -15.21 10.26
CA GLU A 221 25.92 -16.17 10.52
C GLU A 221 25.81 -17.40 9.59
N ASP A 222 24.59 -17.89 9.34
CA ASP A 222 24.33 -19.04 8.48
C ASP A 222 24.43 -18.71 6.98
N ALA A 223 24.20 -17.45 6.60
CA ALA A 223 24.08 -17.02 5.19
C ALA A 223 25.24 -17.47 4.27
N PRO A 224 26.52 -17.39 4.67
CA PRO A 224 27.63 -17.86 3.82
C PRO A 224 27.60 -19.36 3.51
N GLY A 225 26.98 -20.17 4.37
CA GLY A 225 26.86 -21.62 4.18
C GLY A 225 25.72 -22.04 3.25
N VAL A 226 24.83 -21.12 2.86
CA VAL A 226 23.67 -21.45 2.04
C VAL A 226 24.00 -21.42 0.55
N SER A 227 23.82 -22.56 -0.10
CA SER A 227 23.97 -22.73 -1.54
C SER A 227 22.70 -23.32 -2.15
N TRP A 228 22.53 -23.16 -3.47
CA TRP A 228 21.53 -23.96 -4.18
C TRP A 228 21.91 -25.44 -4.14
N PRO A 229 20.93 -26.35 -4.29
CA PRO A 229 21.22 -27.76 -4.45
C PRO A 229 22.20 -27.98 -5.62
N GLY A 230 23.05 -29.01 -5.52
CA GLY A 230 24.01 -29.36 -6.58
C GLY A 230 23.39 -29.73 -7.92
N THR A 231 22.06 -29.87 -8.00
CA THR A 231 21.31 -30.02 -9.26
C THR A 231 21.23 -28.72 -10.07
N PHE A 232 21.53 -27.56 -9.46
CA PHE A 232 21.53 -26.26 -10.11
C PHE A 232 22.95 -25.89 -10.56
N SER A 233 23.05 -25.19 -11.68
CA SER A 233 24.29 -24.55 -12.13
C SER A 233 24.64 -23.39 -11.18
N LYS A 234 25.82 -22.77 -11.40
CA LYS A 234 26.18 -21.52 -10.69
C LYS A 234 25.21 -20.36 -10.93
N TRP A 235 24.36 -20.47 -11.96
CA TRP A 235 23.35 -19.48 -12.33
C TRP A 235 21.92 -19.93 -11.98
N GLY A 236 21.74 -21.04 -11.26
CA GLY A 236 20.42 -21.52 -10.85
C GLY A 236 19.63 -22.25 -11.95
N GLY A 237 20.25 -22.59 -13.08
CA GLY A 237 19.67 -23.43 -14.13
C GLY A 237 19.81 -24.92 -13.82
N LEU A 238 18.93 -25.76 -14.36
CA LEU A 238 18.90 -27.20 -14.10
C LEU A 238 20.04 -27.92 -14.84
N GLN A 239 21.03 -28.44 -14.12
CA GLN A 239 22.19 -29.12 -14.74
C GLN A 239 21.81 -30.38 -15.51
N ALA A 240 20.78 -31.11 -15.05
CA ALA A 240 20.30 -32.32 -15.70
C ALA A 240 19.71 -32.07 -17.11
N LEU A 241 19.40 -30.80 -17.45
CA LEU A 241 18.88 -30.43 -18.76
C LEU A 241 19.80 -29.39 -19.41
N LYS A 242 20.84 -29.88 -20.09
CA LYS A 242 21.73 -29.06 -20.90
C LYS A 242 21.13 -28.79 -22.27
N LEU A 243 21.02 -27.53 -22.66
CA LEU A 243 20.40 -27.11 -23.92
C LEU A 243 21.41 -26.60 -24.97
N GLY A 244 22.70 -26.77 -24.69
CA GLY A 244 23.80 -26.43 -25.60
C GLY A 244 25.02 -25.93 -24.83
N GLU A 245 26.00 -25.41 -25.57
CA GLU A 245 27.14 -24.71 -24.98
C GLU A 245 26.69 -23.41 -24.29
N GLY A 246 27.43 -23.03 -23.25
CA GLY A 246 27.22 -21.78 -22.53
C GLY A 246 27.78 -20.61 -23.34
N THR A 247 26.94 -19.62 -23.62
CA THR A 247 27.35 -18.42 -24.37
C THR A 247 27.92 -17.33 -23.48
N GLY A 248 27.91 -17.52 -22.15
CA GLY A 248 28.21 -16.46 -21.19
C GLY A 248 27.04 -15.51 -20.91
N TRP A 249 25.87 -15.72 -21.51
CA TRP A 249 24.68 -14.86 -21.36
C TRP A 249 23.40 -15.68 -21.22
N PHE A 250 22.39 -15.11 -20.56
CA PHE A 250 21.04 -15.64 -20.62
C PHE A 250 20.49 -15.49 -22.05
N ARG A 251 19.73 -16.49 -22.50
CA ARG A 251 19.06 -16.49 -23.82
C ARG A 251 17.78 -17.30 -23.80
N THR A 252 17.01 -17.28 -24.87
CA THR A 252 15.83 -18.14 -25.04
C THR A 252 16.14 -19.31 -25.97
N GLN A 253 15.48 -20.45 -25.76
CA GLN A 253 15.52 -21.58 -26.67
C GLN A 253 14.23 -22.39 -26.58
N LYS A 254 13.71 -22.81 -27.73
CA LYS A 254 12.63 -23.79 -27.78
C LYS A 254 13.24 -25.20 -27.79
N HIS A 255 12.86 -26.04 -26.85
CA HIS A 255 13.30 -27.43 -26.75
C HIS A 255 12.11 -28.34 -26.41
N ASN A 256 11.91 -29.40 -27.20
CA ASN A 256 10.78 -30.33 -27.08
C ASN A 256 9.42 -29.62 -26.96
N GLY A 257 9.20 -28.62 -27.82
CA GLY A 257 7.94 -27.86 -27.88
C GLY A 257 7.76 -26.79 -26.80
N ARG A 258 8.64 -26.69 -25.80
CA ARG A 258 8.55 -25.71 -24.70
C ARG A 258 9.61 -24.62 -24.85
N TRP A 259 9.25 -23.40 -24.49
CA TRP A 259 10.21 -22.30 -24.36
C TRP A 259 10.91 -22.36 -23.02
N TRP A 260 12.23 -22.21 -23.07
CA TRP A 260 13.10 -22.12 -21.91
C TRP A 260 13.91 -20.83 -22.00
N LEU A 261 14.21 -20.24 -20.84
CA LEU A 261 15.45 -19.49 -20.73
C LEU A 261 16.60 -20.50 -20.66
N VAL A 262 17.78 -20.10 -21.10
CA VAL A 262 19.02 -20.86 -20.97
C VAL A 262 20.00 -19.98 -20.24
N ASP A 263 20.59 -20.51 -19.17
CA ASP A 263 21.55 -19.77 -18.36
C ASP A 263 22.90 -19.59 -19.09
N PRO A 264 23.79 -18.71 -18.59
CA PRO A 264 25.09 -18.48 -19.23
C PRO A 264 25.99 -19.70 -19.35
N ALA A 265 25.73 -20.77 -18.58
CA ALA A 265 26.45 -22.02 -18.70
C ALA A 265 25.85 -22.93 -19.77
N GLY A 266 24.63 -22.70 -20.26
CA GLY A 266 23.95 -23.52 -21.26
C GLY A 266 22.90 -24.48 -20.67
N CYS A 267 22.56 -24.34 -19.39
CA CYS A 267 21.54 -25.17 -18.72
C CYS A 267 20.15 -24.55 -18.86
N ALA A 268 19.10 -25.38 -18.94
CA ALA A 268 17.72 -24.91 -18.95
C ALA A 268 17.42 -24.12 -17.67
N PHE A 269 16.81 -22.96 -17.82
CA PHE A 269 16.52 -22.03 -16.74
C PHE A 269 15.02 -21.74 -16.68
N TRP A 270 14.44 -21.92 -15.51
CA TRP A 270 13.10 -21.45 -15.18
C TRP A 270 13.25 -20.33 -14.16
N SER A 271 12.92 -19.10 -14.54
CA SER A 271 13.03 -17.96 -13.64
C SER A 271 11.95 -18.06 -12.56
N ALA A 272 12.38 -18.34 -11.33
CA ALA A 272 11.56 -18.31 -10.14
C ALA A 272 12.19 -17.33 -9.15
N GLY A 273 11.51 -16.22 -8.91
CA GLY A 273 12.03 -15.12 -8.12
C GLY A 273 10.95 -14.40 -7.33
N LEU A 274 11.41 -13.54 -6.42
CA LEU A 274 10.56 -12.63 -5.67
C LEU A 274 10.78 -11.21 -6.22
N ASP A 275 9.69 -10.50 -6.45
CA ASP A 275 9.74 -9.06 -6.68
C ASP A 275 10.00 -8.33 -5.35
N CYS A 276 10.42 -7.07 -5.42
CA CYS A 276 10.64 -6.22 -4.25
C CYS A 276 11.62 -6.83 -3.23
N VAL A 277 12.70 -7.47 -3.68
CA VAL A 277 13.82 -7.86 -2.81
C VAL A 277 14.59 -6.59 -2.45
N ARG A 278 14.09 -5.89 -1.44
CA ARG A 278 14.61 -4.62 -0.93
C ARG A 278 14.09 -4.37 0.48
N VAL A 279 14.54 -3.28 1.08
CA VAL A 279 14.08 -2.85 2.41
C VAL A 279 12.98 -1.79 2.24
N ASP A 280 11.74 -2.23 1.98
CA ASP A 280 10.59 -1.38 1.60
C ASP A 280 9.32 -1.62 2.44
N THR A 281 9.45 -2.12 3.68
CA THR A 281 8.33 -2.29 4.62
C THR A 281 7.87 -0.94 5.23
N ASP A 282 7.56 0.02 4.35
CA ASP A 282 7.16 1.38 4.68
C ASP A 282 5.70 1.47 5.12
N ALA A 283 5.47 1.79 6.39
CA ALA A 283 4.17 2.15 6.91
C ALA A 283 3.98 3.67 6.81
N ARG A 284 3.00 4.14 6.05
CA ARG A 284 2.57 5.56 6.10
C ARG A 284 1.88 5.84 7.44
N VAL A 285 2.37 6.83 8.18
CA VAL A 285 1.97 7.08 9.59
C VAL A 285 1.30 8.42 9.85
N ASP A 286 1.24 9.34 8.88
CA ASP A 286 0.62 10.65 9.09
C ASP A 286 -0.85 10.53 9.50
N GLY A 287 -1.20 11.16 10.63
CA GLY A 287 -2.54 11.16 11.20
C GLY A 287 -2.91 9.90 12.00
N ILE A 288 -1.97 8.95 12.15
CA ILE A 288 -2.13 7.72 12.95
C ILE A 288 -0.90 7.43 13.80
N GLU A 289 -0.09 8.43 14.13
CA GLU A 289 1.12 8.28 14.94
C GLU A 289 0.79 7.67 16.32
N GLY A 290 -0.35 8.02 16.91
CA GLY A 290 -0.83 7.43 18.16
C GLY A 290 -1.15 5.93 18.08
N ALA A 291 -1.28 5.37 16.88
CA ALA A 291 -1.47 3.93 16.67
C ALA A 291 -0.16 3.13 16.75
N LEU A 292 1.00 3.79 16.89
CA LEU A 292 2.31 3.15 16.97
C LEU A 292 2.80 3.14 18.42
N LYS A 293 3.21 1.99 18.95
CA LYS A 293 3.83 1.92 20.28
C LYS A 293 5.20 2.60 20.33
N TRP A 294 5.91 2.59 19.21
CA TRP A 294 7.26 3.12 19.09
C TRP A 294 7.52 3.63 17.68
N ILE A 295 8.23 4.75 17.59
CA ILE A 295 8.66 5.38 16.34
C ILE A 295 10.20 5.44 16.37
N PRO A 296 10.91 4.87 15.37
CA PRO A 296 12.37 4.96 15.29
C PRO A 296 12.82 6.41 15.16
N GLY A 297 13.80 6.81 15.98
CA GLY A 297 14.49 8.09 15.82
C GLY A 297 15.27 8.14 14.51
N ARG A 298 15.15 9.24 13.77
CA ARG A 298 15.77 9.40 12.44
C ARG A 298 17.29 9.23 12.44
N ASP A 299 17.95 9.73 13.48
CA ASP A 299 19.42 9.71 13.58
C ASP A 299 19.95 8.35 14.07
N GLU A 300 19.21 7.67 14.95
CA GLU A 300 19.58 6.33 15.46
C GLU A 300 19.31 5.21 14.45
N PHE A 301 18.30 5.37 13.59
CA PHE A 301 17.83 4.31 12.69
C PHE A 301 17.85 4.79 11.23
N PRO A 302 19.03 4.80 10.58
CA PRO A 302 19.18 5.32 9.22
C PRO A 302 18.27 4.58 8.23
N GLY A 303 17.38 5.33 7.58
CA GLY A 303 16.41 4.82 6.61
C GLY A 303 15.09 4.29 7.21
N ALA A 304 14.93 4.33 8.54
CA ALA A 304 13.71 3.85 9.20
C ALA A 304 12.62 4.93 9.35
N ASP A 305 12.96 6.22 9.39
CA ASP A 305 11.99 7.33 9.37
C ASP A 305 12.24 8.19 8.14
N ARG A 306 11.31 8.12 7.18
CA ARG A 306 11.43 8.78 5.88
C ARG A 306 10.28 9.74 5.66
N THR A 307 10.58 10.86 5.02
CA THR A 307 9.56 11.78 4.50
C THR A 307 9.69 11.81 2.99
N SER A 308 8.58 11.55 2.29
CA SER A 308 8.51 11.70 0.84
C SER A 308 7.80 13.02 0.50
N GLY A 309 8.42 13.80 -0.39
CA GLY A 309 7.97 15.13 -0.82
C GLY A 309 7.36 15.17 -2.24
N GLY A 310 6.85 14.05 -2.76
CA GLY A 310 6.23 14.00 -4.09
C GLY A 310 4.72 14.29 -4.07
N GLY A 311 4.31 15.56 -4.02
CA GLY A 311 2.89 15.98 -4.07
C GLY A 311 2.47 16.97 -2.97
N ARG A 312 1.19 17.41 -2.98
CA ARG A 312 0.60 18.51 -2.15
C ARG A 312 0.67 18.32 -0.61
N SER A 313 1.27 17.24 -0.08
CA SER A 313 1.54 17.08 1.35
C SER A 313 2.76 16.20 1.64
N GLN A 314 3.61 16.64 2.57
CA GLN A 314 4.70 15.84 3.14
C GLN A 314 4.13 14.56 3.76
N THR A 315 4.52 13.40 3.23
CA THR A 315 4.06 12.10 3.74
C THR A 315 5.16 11.43 4.54
N ARG A 316 4.85 11.01 5.77
CA ARG A 316 5.82 10.35 6.66
C ARG A 316 5.62 8.84 6.66
N PHE A 317 6.73 8.12 6.56
CA PHE A 317 6.79 6.66 6.53
C PHE A 317 7.75 6.13 7.57
N ILE A 318 7.37 5.03 8.22
CA ILE A 318 8.23 4.27 9.12
C ILE A 318 8.52 2.89 8.51
N ASN A 319 9.80 2.54 8.41
CA ASN A 319 10.28 1.24 7.97
C ASN A 319 10.83 0.43 9.15
N TYR A 320 9.99 -0.42 9.73
CA TYR A 320 10.39 -1.27 10.85
C TYR A 320 11.38 -2.36 10.45
N LEU A 321 11.42 -2.80 9.19
CA LEU A 321 12.44 -3.73 8.73
C LEU A 321 13.84 -3.10 8.84
N ALA A 322 14.00 -1.86 8.38
CA ALA A 322 15.26 -1.11 8.56
C ALA A 322 15.62 -0.96 10.04
N ALA A 323 14.67 -0.51 10.88
CA ALA A 323 14.91 -0.37 12.32
C ALA A 323 15.32 -1.69 12.99
N ASN A 324 14.67 -2.79 12.64
CA ASN A 324 14.94 -4.11 13.20
C ASN A 324 16.31 -4.65 12.77
N MET A 325 16.74 -4.41 11.52
CA MET A 325 18.08 -4.77 11.06
C MET A 325 19.16 -3.97 11.82
N VAL A 326 18.96 -2.67 11.99
CA VAL A 326 19.87 -1.81 12.77
C VAL A 326 19.95 -2.25 14.22
N ARG A 327 18.82 -2.58 14.86
CA ARG A 327 18.78 -3.12 16.23
C ARG A 327 19.58 -4.40 16.39
N ALA A 328 19.50 -5.31 15.41
CA ALA A 328 20.13 -6.62 15.50
C ALA A 328 21.62 -6.61 15.12
N LEU A 329 21.99 -5.85 14.08
CA LEU A 329 23.29 -5.94 13.39
C LEU A 329 24.15 -4.66 13.51
N GLY A 330 23.63 -3.62 14.18
CA GLY A 330 24.22 -2.30 14.28
C GLY A 330 23.92 -1.42 13.05
N PRO A 331 24.13 -0.09 13.15
CA PRO A 331 23.85 0.86 12.07
C PRO A 331 24.87 0.83 10.93
N GLU A 332 26.05 0.25 11.16
CA GLU A 332 27.11 0.18 10.15
C GLU A 332 26.93 -1.03 9.22
N GLY A 333 26.89 -0.78 7.91
CA GLY A 333 26.83 -1.81 6.87
C GLY A 333 25.58 -2.69 6.91
N TRP A 334 24.53 -2.29 7.64
CA TRP A 334 23.35 -3.14 7.88
C TRP A 334 22.62 -3.54 6.60
N ARG A 335 22.66 -2.69 5.55
CA ARG A 335 22.04 -2.97 4.25
C ARG A 335 22.77 -4.08 3.50
N ASP A 336 24.10 -4.07 3.46
CA ASP A 336 24.87 -5.16 2.85
C ASP A 336 24.68 -6.46 3.64
N LYS A 337 24.67 -6.39 4.98
CA LYS A 337 24.37 -7.56 5.82
C LYS A 337 22.96 -8.11 5.57
N TRP A 338 21.96 -7.23 5.41
CA TRP A 338 20.61 -7.61 5.00
C TRP A 338 20.60 -8.30 3.64
N ALA A 339 21.32 -7.76 2.65
CA ALA A 339 21.37 -8.35 1.32
C ALA A 339 21.99 -9.76 1.33
N HIS A 340 23.03 -9.99 2.13
CA HIS A 340 23.59 -11.34 2.32
C HIS A 340 22.55 -12.32 2.87
N ILE A 341 21.78 -11.91 3.88
CA ILE A 341 20.68 -12.72 4.43
C ILE A 341 19.62 -12.98 3.37
N ALA A 342 19.16 -11.94 2.67
CA ALA A 342 18.09 -12.04 1.69
C ALA A 342 18.45 -13.01 0.56
N LEU A 343 19.64 -12.88 -0.02
CA LEU A 343 20.11 -13.76 -1.09
C LEU A 343 20.31 -15.20 -0.60
N ALA A 344 20.78 -15.40 0.63
CA ALA A 344 20.89 -16.73 1.23
C ALA A 344 19.51 -17.38 1.43
N GLU A 345 18.54 -16.65 1.97
CA GLU A 345 17.16 -17.14 2.14
C GLU A 345 16.50 -17.49 0.80
N MET A 346 16.76 -16.69 -0.24
CA MET A 346 16.32 -17.02 -1.60
C MET A 346 16.91 -18.36 -2.08
N LYS A 347 18.21 -18.60 -1.89
CA LYS A 347 18.84 -19.89 -2.20
C LYS A 347 18.24 -21.03 -1.39
N ARG A 348 18.03 -20.84 -0.09
CA ARG A 348 17.41 -21.83 0.81
C ARG A 348 16.02 -22.24 0.33
N MET A 349 15.22 -21.28 -0.15
CA MET A 349 13.90 -21.49 -0.73
C MET A 349 13.93 -21.93 -2.20
N ARG A 350 15.12 -22.06 -2.80
CA ARG A 350 15.37 -22.46 -4.20
C ARG A 350 14.88 -21.44 -5.24
N PHE A 351 14.70 -20.18 -4.86
CA PHE A 351 14.57 -19.09 -5.82
C PHE A 351 15.91 -18.84 -6.50
N ASN A 352 15.88 -18.58 -7.80
CA ASN A 352 17.07 -18.38 -8.63
C ASN A 352 17.13 -17.01 -9.29
N THR A 353 16.13 -16.16 -9.08
CA THR A 353 16.05 -14.83 -9.69
C THR A 353 15.71 -13.77 -8.64
N VAL A 354 16.51 -12.70 -8.55
CA VAL A 354 16.09 -11.44 -7.92
C VAL A 354 15.23 -10.70 -8.94
N ALA A 355 13.92 -10.68 -8.71
CA ALA A 355 12.95 -10.25 -9.70
C ALA A 355 12.69 -8.74 -9.64
N ASN A 356 11.60 -8.27 -10.24
CA ASN A 356 11.38 -6.86 -10.53
C ASN A 356 11.25 -6.01 -9.25
N TRP A 357 11.45 -4.70 -9.38
CA TRP A 357 11.41 -3.74 -8.25
C TRP A 357 12.34 -4.06 -7.07
N SER A 358 13.38 -4.87 -7.27
CA SER A 358 14.37 -5.19 -6.23
C SER A 358 15.54 -4.20 -6.23
N ASP A 359 16.29 -4.14 -5.12
CA ASP A 359 17.60 -3.47 -5.05
C ASP A 359 18.64 -4.37 -5.77
N TRP A 360 18.52 -4.45 -7.10
CA TRP A 360 19.22 -5.40 -7.98
C TRP A 360 20.75 -5.26 -7.93
N GLU A 361 21.27 -4.10 -7.50
CA GLU A 361 22.70 -3.84 -7.37
C GLU A 361 23.37 -4.81 -6.38
N PHE A 362 22.65 -5.27 -5.35
CA PHE A 362 23.16 -6.31 -4.44
C PHE A 362 23.26 -7.67 -5.13
N ALA A 363 22.28 -8.01 -5.98
CA ALA A 363 22.29 -9.26 -6.74
C ALA A 363 23.42 -9.26 -7.77
N ALA A 364 23.60 -8.15 -8.50
CA ALA A 364 24.68 -7.95 -9.44
C ALA A 364 26.06 -8.14 -8.78
N ARG A 365 26.32 -7.46 -7.64
CA ARG A 365 27.58 -7.63 -6.89
C ARG A 365 27.81 -9.07 -6.42
N ALA A 366 26.75 -9.80 -6.11
CA ALA A 366 26.81 -11.18 -5.65
C ALA A 366 26.88 -12.21 -6.80
N GLY A 367 26.80 -11.79 -8.07
CA GLY A 367 26.68 -12.71 -9.21
C GLY A 367 25.41 -13.55 -9.17
N PHE A 368 24.36 -13.06 -8.51
CA PHE A 368 23.07 -13.73 -8.39
C PHE A 368 22.18 -13.30 -9.57
N PRO A 369 21.53 -14.21 -10.32
CA PRO A 369 20.74 -13.84 -11.49
C PRO A 369 19.62 -12.84 -11.15
N TYR A 370 19.49 -11.79 -11.93
CA TYR A 370 18.56 -10.71 -11.65
C TYR A 370 17.96 -10.10 -12.91
N VAL A 371 16.84 -9.43 -12.71
CA VAL A 371 16.22 -8.53 -13.70
C VAL A 371 16.24 -7.10 -13.19
N ARG A 372 16.13 -6.14 -14.10
CA ARG A 372 16.15 -4.72 -13.76
C ARG A 372 14.87 -3.99 -14.19
N PRO A 373 14.18 -3.28 -13.28
CA PRO A 373 13.16 -2.31 -13.68
C PRO A 373 13.83 -1.09 -14.32
N LEU A 374 13.34 -0.65 -15.47
CA LEU A 374 13.71 0.64 -16.04
C LEU A 374 12.56 1.63 -15.86
N SER A 375 12.87 2.87 -15.48
CA SER A 375 11.88 3.95 -15.35
C SER A 375 11.94 4.92 -16.53
N PHE A 376 10.89 4.94 -17.36
CA PHE A 376 10.77 5.89 -18.46
C PHE A 376 10.42 7.29 -17.92
N ARG A 377 11.15 8.32 -18.36
CA ARG A 377 10.89 9.71 -17.96
C ARG A 377 10.09 10.50 -19.00
N GLY A 378 10.24 10.19 -20.29
CA GLY A 378 9.55 10.87 -21.38
C GLY A 378 9.73 12.39 -21.36
N SER A 379 10.97 12.87 -21.47
CA SER A 379 11.24 14.31 -21.33
C SER A 379 10.73 15.15 -22.51
N ARG A 380 10.47 14.52 -23.65
CA ARG A 380 10.06 15.16 -24.90
C ARG A 380 8.70 14.68 -25.38
N SER A 381 8.44 13.37 -25.34
CA SER A 381 7.16 12.80 -25.76
C SER A 381 6.09 13.03 -24.67
N PRO A 382 4.94 13.66 -24.98
CA PRO A 382 3.85 13.77 -24.04
C PRO A 382 3.28 12.38 -23.70
N MET A 383 2.56 12.28 -22.59
CA MET A 383 1.79 11.08 -22.23
C MET A 383 0.40 11.15 -22.86
N VAL A 384 -0.02 10.08 -23.55
CA VAL A 384 -1.36 9.94 -24.14
C VAL A 384 -2.38 9.58 -23.07
N TYR A 385 -2.01 8.70 -22.15
CA TYR A 385 -2.85 8.27 -21.05
C TYR A 385 -1.99 7.84 -19.86
N ARG A 386 -2.20 8.44 -18.69
CA ARG A 386 -1.41 8.17 -17.47
C ARG A 386 0.09 8.27 -17.74
N ASP A 387 0.79 7.14 -17.80
CA ASP A 387 2.22 7.00 -18.02
C ASP A 387 2.56 6.40 -19.41
N PHE A 388 1.56 6.21 -20.27
CA PHE A 388 1.73 5.74 -21.64
C PHE A 388 2.20 6.87 -22.57
N PRO A 389 3.41 6.81 -23.15
CA PRO A 389 3.94 7.88 -23.99
C PRO A 389 3.32 7.89 -25.40
N ASP A 390 3.30 9.08 -26.01
CA ASP A 390 3.04 9.21 -27.44
C ASP A 390 4.25 8.72 -28.23
N VAL A 391 4.21 7.46 -28.64
CA VAL A 391 5.27 6.79 -29.39
C VAL A 391 5.44 7.32 -30.83
N PHE A 392 4.50 8.13 -31.32
CA PHE A 392 4.57 8.76 -32.64
C PHE A 392 5.09 10.20 -32.58
N HIS A 393 5.24 10.77 -31.36
CA HIS A 393 5.81 12.08 -31.18
C HIS A 393 7.26 12.11 -31.69
N SER A 394 7.65 13.16 -32.41
CA SER A 394 8.99 13.29 -32.99
C SER A 394 10.13 13.24 -31.97
N GLY A 395 9.83 13.53 -30.70
CA GLY A 395 10.76 13.43 -29.57
C GLY A 395 10.94 12.03 -28.98
N PHE A 396 10.10 11.05 -29.34
CA PHE A 396 10.07 9.74 -28.68
C PHE A 396 11.37 8.95 -28.90
N GLU A 397 11.97 9.02 -30.08
CA GLU A 397 13.20 8.29 -30.40
C GLU A 397 14.39 8.74 -29.51
N GLN A 398 14.49 10.04 -29.20
CA GLN A 398 15.52 10.53 -28.27
C GLN A 398 15.22 10.10 -26.83
N ASP A 399 13.95 10.14 -26.41
CA ASP A 399 13.57 9.65 -25.08
C ASP A 399 13.84 8.14 -24.93
N ALA A 400 13.61 7.33 -25.98
CA ALA A 400 13.94 5.91 -25.99
C ALA A 400 15.46 5.66 -25.95
N THR A 401 16.25 6.50 -26.63
CA THR A 401 17.72 6.44 -26.59
C THR A 401 18.22 6.72 -25.17
N GLU A 402 17.75 7.79 -24.52
CA GLU A 402 18.09 8.11 -23.14
C GLU A 402 17.63 7.03 -22.15
N TYR A 403 16.46 6.45 -22.41
CA TYR A 403 15.93 5.36 -21.59
C TYR A 403 16.82 4.12 -21.64
N SER A 404 17.32 3.76 -22.83
CA SER A 404 18.20 2.60 -23.01
C SER A 404 19.62 2.82 -22.46
N ALA A 405 20.10 4.07 -22.39
CA ALA A 405 21.42 4.41 -21.83
C ALA A 405 21.61 3.90 -20.39
N ALA A 406 20.52 3.74 -19.63
CA ALA A 406 20.53 3.16 -18.30
C ALA A 406 21.14 1.74 -18.28
N LEU A 407 21.00 0.96 -19.35
CA LEU A 407 21.49 -0.43 -19.45
C LEU A 407 23.00 -0.56 -19.59
N ALA A 408 23.72 0.51 -19.92
CA ALA A 408 25.16 0.47 -20.15
C ALA A 408 25.93 -0.13 -18.95
N SER A 409 25.49 0.14 -17.73
CA SER A 409 26.12 -0.36 -16.50
C SER A 409 25.98 -1.87 -16.27
N THR A 410 25.07 -2.54 -16.96
CA THR A 410 24.78 -3.98 -16.79
C THR A 410 24.98 -4.78 -18.08
N ALA A 411 25.34 -4.12 -19.19
CA ALA A 411 25.49 -4.77 -20.49
C ALA A 411 26.55 -5.89 -20.51
N ALA A 412 27.56 -5.79 -19.64
CA ALA A 412 28.63 -6.76 -19.53
C ALA A 412 28.43 -7.79 -18.38
N ASP A 413 27.29 -7.77 -17.69
CA ASP A 413 27.05 -8.60 -16.51
C ASP A 413 26.36 -9.94 -16.88
N PRO A 414 27.04 -11.09 -16.75
CA PRO A 414 26.44 -12.40 -17.07
C PRO A 414 25.30 -12.82 -16.12
N ALA A 415 25.17 -12.21 -14.94
CA ALA A 415 24.05 -12.44 -14.04
C ALA A 415 22.79 -11.68 -14.47
N PHE A 416 22.90 -10.72 -15.39
CA PHE A 416 21.78 -9.93 -15.87
C PHE A 416 20.94 -10.76 -16.85
N ILE A 417 19.74 -11.15 -16.42
CA ILE A 417 18.79 -11.93 -17.24
C ILE A 417 18.14 -11.03 -18.30
N GLY A 418 17.78 -9.82 -17.91
CA GLY A 418 17.09 -8.86 -18.75
C GLY A 418 16.41 -7.75 -17.95
N TYR A 419 15.66 -6.90 -18.64
CA TYR A 419 15.02 -5.73 -18.04
C TYR A 419 13.54 -5.67 -18.36
N PHE A 420 12.79 -5.00 -17.48
CA PHE A 420 11.40 -4.65 -17.70
C PHE A 420 11.29 -3.17 -18.09
N LEU A 421 10.56 -2.93 -19.17
CA LEU A 421 10.17 -1.59 -19.59
C LEU A 421 8.82 -1.25 -18.94
N MET A 422 8.80 -0.18 -18.14
CA MET A 422 7.60 0.32 -17.47
C MET A 422 6.94 -0.75 -16.55
N ASN A 423 5.71 -0.49 -16.10
CA ASN A 423 4.86 -1.48 -15.43
C ASN A 423 3.38 -1.09 -15.59
N GLU A 424 2.59 -1.99 -16.17
CA GLU A 424 1.14 -1.80 -16.35
C GLU A 424 0.78 -0.40 -16.90
N PRO A 425 1.42 0.10 -17.99
CA PRO A 425 1.24 1.46 -18.50
C PRO A 425 -0.15 1.71 -19.09
#